data_AF-A0A7N9CN57-F1
#
_entry.id   AF-A0A7N9CN57-F1
#
_cell.length_a   1.000
_cell.length_b   1.000
_cell.length_c   1.000
_cell.angle_alpha   90.00
_cell.angle_beta   90.00
_cell.angle_gamma   90.00
#
_symmetry.space_group_name_H-M   'P 1'
#
loop_
_entity.id
_entity.type
_entity.pdbx_description
1 polymer ?
#
loop_
_entity_poly.entity_id
_entity_poly.type
_entity_poly.pdbx_seq_one_letter_code
_entity_poly.pdbx_strand_id
1 'polypeptide(L)'
;MRLGSPGLLLLLFSSLRADTQEKEVRAMVGSDVELSCACPEGSRFDLNDVYVYWQTSESKTVVTYHIPQNSSLDNVDSHYRNRALMSPAGMQRGDFSLRLFNVTPQDEQKFHCLVLSQSLGFQEVLSVVVTLHVAANFSVPVVSIPHNPSQDELTFTCTSINGYPRPNVYWINKTDNSLLDQALQNDTVFLNTRGLYDVVSVLRIARTPSLNIGCCIENVLLRQNLTVGSQTGNSIGERDKITENPVSTREKTEVTWSVLAVLCLLVAVAVAIGWVCRDRWLRRSYAGVWAVRPEPELAGEFAIGSSRFWGA
;
A
#
# COMPACT_ATOMS: atom_id res chain seq x y z
N MET A 1 26.17 59.94 6.96
CA MET A 1 24.83 59.46 7.32
C MET A 1 24.21 58.88 6.05
N ARG A 2 23.90 57.57 6.06
CA ARG A 2 23.59 56.79 4.87
C ARG A 2 22.15 57.06 4.40
N LEU A 3 22.01 57.24 3.09
CA LEU A 3 20.76 57.47 2.37
C LEU A 3 19.87 56.21 2.41
N GLY A 4 18.56 56.43 2.56
CA GLY A 4 17.55 55.41 2.75
C GLY A 4 17.37 54.45 1.58
N SER A 5 16.95 53.25 1.96
CA SER A 5 16.53 52.10 1.15
C SER A 5 15.45 52.42 0.12
N PRO A 6 15.52 51.86 -1.11
CA PRO A 6 14.34 51.46 -1.84
C PRO A 6 14.14 49.94 -1.66
N GLY A 7 13.13 49.60 -0.88
CA GLY A 7 12.63 48.24 -0.74
C GLY A 7 12.13 47.74 -2.09
N LEU A 8 12.83 46.75 -2.64
CA LEU A 8 12.41 45.98 -3.79
C LEU A 8 11.25 45.07 -3.34
N LEU A 9 10.01 45.53 -3.53
CA LEU A 9 8.80 44.75 -3.29
C LEU A 9 8.68 43.69 -4.41
N LEU A 10 9.31 42.54 -4.22
CA LEU A 10 9.07 41.35 -5.04
C LEU A 10 7.68 40.80 -4.70
N LEU A 11 6.67 41.23 -5.46
CA LEU A 11 5.37 40.57 -5.50
C LEU A 11 5.57 39.20 -6.18
N LEU A 12 5.85 38.18 -5.38
CA LEU A 12 5.69 36.79 -5.81
C LEU A 12 4.19 36.55 -6.01
N PHE A 13 3.72 36.72 -7.23
CA PHE A 13 2.50 36.06 -7.68
C PHE A 13 2.81 34.56 -7.69
N SER A 14 2.63 33.93 -6.53
CA SER A 14 2.55 32.48 -6.41
C SER A 14 1.30 32.07 -7.18
N SER A 15 1.46 31.81 -8.48
CA SER A 15 0.48 31.00 -9.19
C SER A 15 0.49 29.65 -8.48
N LEU A 16 -0.56 29.38 -7.72
CA LEU A 16 -0.82 28.05 -7.17
C LEU A 16 -1.18 27.18 -8.37
N ARG A 17 -0.18 26.73 -9.12
CA ARG A 17 -0.38 25.68 -10.10
C ARG A 17 -0.51 24.40 -9.28
N ALA A 18 -1.67 23.77 -9.33
CA ALA A 18 -1.84 22.46 -8.74
C ALA A 18 -0.75 21.54 -9.33
N ASP A 19 0.12 21.02 -8.47
CA ASP A 19 1.16 20.09 -8.92
C ASP A 19 0.47 18.78 -9.31
N THR A 20 0.84 18.24 -10.47
CA THR A 20 0.21 17.02 -10.98
C THR A 20 0.79 15.84 -10.24
N GLN A 21 -0.04 15.08 -9.54
CA GLN A 21 0.40 13.91 -8.78
C GLN A 21 0.37 12.67 -9.69
N GLU A 22 1.42 11.85 -9.65
CA GLU A 22 1.45 10.56 -10.35
C GLU A 22 1.32 9.40 -9.35
N LYS A 23 0.47 8.42 -9.66
CA LYS A 23 0.23 7.22 -8.85
C LYS A 23 0.24 5.98 -9.72
N GLU A 24 0.57 4.84 -9.11
CA GLU A 24 0.46 3.52 -9.74
C GLU A 24 -0.50 2.65 -8.94
N VAL A 25 -1.37 1.94 -9.65
CA VAL A 25 -2.33 1.01 -9.06
C VAL A 25 -2.24 -0.33 -9.80
N ARG A 26 -2.32 -1.43 -9.06
CA ARG A 26 -2.39 -2.77 -9.64
C ARG A 26 -3.77 -3.37 -9.39
N ALA A 27 -4.37 -3.95 -10.42
CA ALA A 27 -5.66 -4.61 -10.34
C ALA A 27 -5.63 -5.99 -10.99
N MET A 28 -6.47 -6.89 -10.47
CA MET A 28 -6.66 -8.21 -11.07
C MET A 28 -7.77 -8.13 -12.13
N VAL A 29 -7.62 -8.87 -13.23
CA VAL A 29 -8.70 -9.03 -14.20
C VAL A 29 -9.95 -9.58 -13.51
N GLY A 30 -11.09 -8.97 -13.77
CA GLY A 30 -12.39 -9.31 -13.19
C GLY A 30 -12.65 -8.73 -11.80
N SER A 31 -11.67 -8.10 -11.15
CA SER A 31 -11.89 -7.42 -9.87
C SER A 31 -12.44 -6.01 -10.05
N ASP A 32 -12.90 -5.42 -8.95
CA ASP A 32 -13.10 -3.98 -8.87
C ASP A 32 -11.81 -3.30 -8.40
N VAL A 33 -11.56 -2.06 -8.82
CA VAL A 33 -10.43 -1.26 -8.37
C VAL A 33 -10.87 0.19 -8.12
N GLU A 34 -10.25 0.83 -7.13
CA GLU A 34 -10.39 2.25 -6.90
C GLU A 34 -9.12 2.99 -7.35
N LEU A 35 -9.29 4.03 -8.16
CA LEU A 35 -8.22 4.94 -8.60
C LEU A 35 -8.31 6.21 -7.77
N SER A 36 -7.41 6.34 -6.79
CA SER A 36 -7.52 7.36 -5.76
C SER A 36 -7.21 8.77 -6.26
N CYS A 37 -8.19 9.66 -6.21
CA CYS A 37 -8.07 11.09 -6.51
C CYS A 37 -8.77 11.88 -5.41
N ALA A 38 -8.03 12.29 -4.38
CA ALA A 38 -8.60 12.94 -3.22
C ALA A 38 -7.72 14.09 -2.73
N CYS A 39 -8.35 15.14 -2.23
CA CYS A 39 -7.69 16.22 -1.50
C CYS A 39 -7.30 15.73 -0.08
N PRO A 40 -6.37 16.43 0.60
CA PRO A 40 -6.10 16.19 2.02
C PRO A 40 -7.37 16.25 2.87
N GLU A 41 -7.39 15.52 3.99
CA GLU A 41 -8.55 15.46 4.88
C GLU A 41 -8.99 16.85 5.35
N GLY A 42 -10.31 17.05 5.45
CA GLY A 42 -10.92 18.29 5.93
C GLY A 42 -11.40 19.24 4.83
N SER A 43 -11.06 19.00 3.56
CA SER A 43 -11.66 19.72 2.43
C SER A 43 -13.16 19.45 2.31
N ARG A 44 -13.91 20.48 1.93
CA ARG A 44 -15.35 20.40 1.66
C ARG A 44 -15.66 21.07 0.33
N PHE A 45 -16.49 20.42 -0.47
CA PHE A 45 -16.86 20.88 -1.80
C PHE A 45 -18.37 20.92 -1.96
N ASP A 46 -18.86 21.96 -2.63
CA ASP A 46 -20.25 22.04 -3.10
C ASP A 46 -20.34 21.43 -4.49
N LEU A 47 -21.17 20.40 -4.67
CA LEU A 47 -21.35 19.73 -5.97
C LEU A 47 -21.88 20.64 -7.07
N ASN A 48 -22.41 21.83 -6.73
CA ASN A 48 -22.81 22.85 -7.69
C ASN A 48 -21.66 23.77 -8.13
N ASP A 49 -20.49 23.68 -7.47
CA ASP A 49 -19.30 24.49 -7.77
C ASP A 49 -18.18 23.69 -8.46
N VAL A 50 -18.08 22.39 -8.17
CA VAL A 50 -17.01 21.53 -8.67
C VAL A 50 -17.37 20.83 -9.99
N TYR A 51 -16.40 20.81 -10.90
CA TYR A 51 -16.39 20.06 -12.15
C TYR A 51 -15.31 18.98 -12.06
N VAL A 52 -15.69 17.72 -12.24
CA VAL A 52 -14.79 16.56 -12.13
C VAL A 52 -14.77 15.81 -13.45
N TYR A 53 -13.57 15.55 -13.96
CA TYR A 53 -13.37 14.76 -15.17
C TYR A 53 -12.41 13.63 -14.90
N TRP A 54 -12.84 12.41 -15.20
CA TRP A 54 -11.95 11.27 -15.41
C TRP A 54 -11.87 10.98 -16.89
N GLN A 55 -10.65 10.96 -17.40
CA GLN A 55 -10.37 10.69 -18.80
C GLN A 55 -9.13 9.81 -18.93
N THR A 56 -9.01 9.10 -20.05
CA THR A 56 -7.76 8.40 -20.39
C THR A 56 -6.70 9.43 -20.74
N SER A 57 -5.45 9.22 -20.31
CA SER A 57 -4.40 10.22 -20.49
C SER A 57 -3.96 10.34 -21.94
N GLU A 58 -3.99 9.23 -22.71
CA GLU A 58 -3.49 9.16 -24.08
C GLU A 58 -4.52 9.65 -25.10
N SER A 59 -5.68 9.00 -25.16
CA SER A 59 -6.74 9.33 -26.12
C SER A 59 -7.69 10.45 -25.66
N LYS A 60 -7.59 10.90 -24.40
CA LYS A 60 -8.52 11.84 -23.77
C LYS A 60 -9.98 11.36 -23.84
N THR A 61 -10.18 10.04 -23.86
CA THR A 61 -11.50 9.42 -23.84
C THR A 61 -12.15 9.68 -22.48
N VAL A 62 -13.39 10.16 -22.47
CA VAL A 62 -14.12 10.45 -21.24
C VAL A 62 -14.57 9.15 -20.57
N VAL A 63 -14.04 8.88 -19.39
CA VAL A 63 -14.32 7.69 -18.57
C VAL A 63 -15.55 7.92 -17.73
N THR A 64 -15.61 9.06 -17.04
CA THR A 64 -16.78 9.54 -16.30
C THR A 64 -16.58 11.01 -15.93
N TYR A 65 -17.64 11.70 -15.56
CA TYR A 65 -17.56 13.09 -15.11
C TYR A 65 -18.70 13.45 -14.18
N HIS A 66 -18.49 14.54 -13.43
CA HIS A 66 -19.52 15.25 -12.68
C HIS A 66 -19.45 16.71 -13.06
N ILE A 67 -20.59 17.27 -13.48
CA ILE A 67 -20.73 18.70 -13.75
C ILE A 67 -22.05 19.19 -13.15
N PRO A 68 -22.10 20.42 -12.59
CA PRO A 68 -23.33 20.98 -12.04
C PRO A 68 -24.46 20.96 -13.06
N GLN A 69 -25.66 20.57 -12.62
CA GLN A 69 -26.91 20.64 -13.39
C GLN A 69 -26.98 19.79 -14.67
N ASN A 70 -26.00 18.93 -14.94
CA ASN A 70 -26.04 18.00 -16.07
C ASN A 70 -25.75 16.56 -15.61
N SER A 71 -26.77 15.71 -15.77
CA SER A 71 -26.74 14.29 -15.43
C SER A 71 -26.64 13.37 -16.64
N SER A 72 -26.47 13.94 -17.85
CA SER A 72 -26.30 13.13 -19.05
C SER A 72 -24.96 12.38 -18.98
N LEU A 73 -24.96 11.13 -19.44
CA LEU A 73 -23.78 10.29 -19.66
C LEU A 73 -23.50 10.11 -21.17
N ASP A 74 -24.05 10.98 -22.02
CA ASP A 74 -24.00 10.81 -23.48
C ASP A 74 -22.57 10.84 -24.02
N ASN A 75 -21.69 11.61 -23.36
CA ASN A 75 -20.29 11.74 -23.73
C ASN A 75 -19.37 10.68 -23.10
N VAL A 76 -19.90 9.80 -22.24
CA VAL A 76 -19.12 8.71 -21.65
C VAL A 76 -18.98 7.57 -22.65
N ASP A 77 -17.74 7.13 -22.87
CA ASP A 77 -17.44 6.01 -23.74
C ASP A 77 -18.18 4.74 -23.29
N SER A 78 -18.71 4.01 -24.26
CA SER A 78 -19.46 2.77 -24.04
C SER A 78 -18.71 1.74 -23.18
N HIS A 79 -17.37 1.70 -23.24
CA HIS A 79 -16.54 0.78 -22.48
C HIS A 79 -16.58 1.01 -20.96
N TYR A 80 -16.70 2.27 -20.54
CA TYR A 80 -16.73 2.67 -19.11
C TYR A 80 -18.14 2.87 -18.57
N ARG A 81 -19.14 2.99 -19.45
CA ARG A 81 -20.54 3.19 -19.09
C ARG A 81 -21.00 2.10 -18.12
N ASN A 82 -21.60 2.51 -17.00
CA ASN A 82 -22.06 1.64 -15.90
C ASN A 82 -20.96 0.83 -15.17
N ARG A 83 -19.68 1.04 -15.50
CA ARG A 83 -18.54 0.39 -14.85
C ARG A 83 -17.60 1.37 -14.15
N ALA A 84 -17.67 2.66 -14.43
CA ALA A 84 -16.79 3.67 -13.86
C ALA A 84 -17.62 4.69 -13.05
N LEU A 85 -17.58 4.61 -11.72
CA LEU A 85 -18.44 5.39 -10.82
C LEU A 85 -17.65 6.22 -9.82
N MET A 86 -18.15 7.42 -9.52
CA MET A 86 -17.69 8.26 -8.41
C MET A 86 -18.79 8.39 -7.37
N SER A 87 -18.42 8.64 -6.11
CA SER A 87 -19.38 8.81 -5.01
C SER A 87 -19.71 10.29 -4.79
N PRO A 88 -20.98 10.74 -4.96
CA PRO A 88 -21.35 12.13 -4.66
C PRO A 88 -21.05 12.55 -3.23
N ALA A 89 -21.27 11.65 -2.27
CA ALA A 89 -20.95 11.90 -0.87
C ALA A 89 -19.42 11.96 -0.63
N GLY A 90 -18.64 11.19 -1.39
CA GLY A 90 -17.18 11.27 -1.41
C GLY A 90 -16.71 12.63 -1.92
N MET A 91 -17.23 13.07 -3.08
CA MET A 91 -16.86 14.33 -3.71
C MET A 91 -17.10 15.54 -2.79
N GLN A 92 -18.22 15.55 -2.04
CA GLN A 92 -18.49 16.59 -1.03
C GLN A 92 -17.43 16.67 0.09
N ARG A 93 -16.76 15.54 0.37
CA ARG A 93 -15.66 15.42 1.34
C ARG A 93 -14.27 15.53 0.69
N GLY A 94 -14.20 15.88 -0.60
CA GLY A 94 -12.94 16.00 -1.34
C GLY A 94 -12.37 14.69 -1.86
N ASP A 95 -13.17 13.62 -1.89
CA ASP A 95 -12.81 12.33 -2.48
C ASP A 95 -13.48 12.17 -3.86
N PHE A 96 -12.69 12.36 -4.90
CA PHE A 96 -13.06 12.25 -6.31
C PHE A 96 -12.60 10.93 -6.93
N SER A 97 -12.31 9.93 -6.10
CA SER A 97 -11.78 8.64 -6.55
C SER A 97 -12.76 7.91 -7.45
N LEU A 98 -12.22 7.25 -8.47
CA LEU A 98 -12.99 6.47 -9.43
C LEU A 98 -13.01 5.01 -9.00
N ARG A 99 -14.19 4.43 -8.86
CA ARG A 99 -14.34 2.98 -8.76
C ARG A 99 -14.64 2.39 -10.13
N LEU A 100 -13.72 1.56 -10.62
CA LEU A 100 -13.84 0.83 -11.88
C LEU A 100 -14.19 -0.64 -11.59
N PHE A 101 -15.30 -1.11 -12.14
CA PHE A 101 -15.84 -2.44 -11.94
C PHE A 101 -15.43 -3.41 -13.05
N ASN A 102 -15.18 -4.67 -12.68
CA ASN A 102 -14.85 -5.76 -13.59
C ASN A 102 -13.70 -5.41 -14.55
N VAL A 103 -12.51 -5.14 -14.00
CA VAL A 103 -11.31 -4.73 -14.75
C VAL A 103 -10.97 -5.73 -15.86
N THR A 104 -10.61 -5.23 -17.04
CA THR A 104 -10.16 -6.02 -18.18
C THR A 104 -8.76 -5.60 -18.63
N PRO A 105 -8.03 -6.43 -19.42
CA PRO A 105 -6.73 -6.03 -19.96
C PRO A 105 -6.74 -4.72 -20.77
N GLN A 106 -7.88 -4.36 -21.36
CA GLN A 106 -8.03 -3.09 -22.10
C GLN A 106 -8.04 -1.85 -21.20
N ASP A 107 -8.23 -2.05 -19.89
CA ASP A 107 -8.18 -0.96 -18.91
C ASP A 107 -6.73 -0.63 -18.49
N GLU A 108 -5.71 -1.38 -18.94
CA GLU A 108 -4.31 -1.09 -18.66
C GLU A 108 -3.84 0.16 -19.41
N GLN A 109 -3.86 1.30 -18.71
CA GLN A 109 -3.42 2.59 -19.24
C GLN A 109 -3.26 3.61 -18.13
N LYS A 110 -2.89 4.83 -18.50
CA LYS A 110 -2.94 6.01 -17.63
C LYS A 110 -4.32 6.66 -17.65
N PHE A 111 -4.87 6.90 -16.48
CA PHE A 111 -6.08 7.69 -16.25
C PHE A 111 -5.69 9.06 -15.67
N HIS A 112 -6.48 10.07 -15.98
CA HIS A 112 -6.27 11.44 -15.51
C HIS A 112 -7.55 11.95 -14.84
N CYS A 113 -7.43 12.29 -13.56
CA CYS A 113 -8.43 12.97 -12.76
C CYS A 113 -8.15 14.47 -12.78
N LEU A 114 -9.14 15.25 -13.17
CA LEU A 114 -9.08 16.71 -13.19
C LEU A 114 -10.28 17.27 -12.43
N VAL A 115 -10.01 18.11 -11.44
CA VAL A 115 -11.02 18.78 -10.62
C VAL A 115 -10.87 20.29 -10.77
N LEU A 116 -11.93 20.97 -11.21
CA LEU A 116 -11.99 22.42 -11.38
C LEU A 116 -13.04 23.00 -10.44
N SER A 117 -12.83 24.23 -9.96
CA SER A 117 -13.82 24.96 -9.15
C SER A 117 -14.27 26.23 -9.87
N GLN A 118 -15.58 26.40 -10.01
CA GLN A 118 -16.19 27.55 -10.67
C GLN A 118 -15.96 28.85 -9.87
N SER A 119 -16.11 28.80 -8.55
CA SER A 119 -15.89 29.94 -7.65
C SER A 119 -14.45 30.46 -7.69
N LEU A 120 -13.50 29.60 -8.05
CA LEU A 120 -12.09 29.97 -8.29
C LEU A 120 -11.82 30.35 -9.75
N GLY A 121 -12.85 30.59 -10.56
CA GLY A 121 -12.69 30.97 -11.98
C GLY A 121 -12.27 29.78 -12.86
N PHE A 122 -12.78 28.58 -12.58
CA PHE A 122 -12.43 27.33 -13.25
C PHE A 122 -10.94 26.97 -13.14
N GLN A 123 -10.31 27.30 -12.01
CA GLN A 123 -8.94 26.86 -11.72
C GLN A 123 -8.88 25.38 -11.35
N GLU A 124 -7.77 24.74 -11.70
CA GLU A 124 -7.45 23.36 -11.31
C GLU A 124 -7.20 23.29 -9.81
N VAL A 125 -8.08 22.59 -9.10
CA VAL A 125 -7.96 22.34 -7.66
C VAL A 125 -7.17 21.05 -7.40
N LEU A 126 -7.34 20.05 -8.26
CA LEU A 126 -6.67 18.76 -8.15
C LEU A 126 -6.44 18.18 -9.55
N SER A 127 -5.22 17.70 -9.78
CA SER A 127 -4.80 17.03 -11.01
C SER A 127 -3.98 15.79 -10.63
N VAL A 128 -4.50 14.60 -10.95
CA VAL A 128 -3.86 13.32 -10.59
C VAL A 128 -3.86 12.39 -11.80
N VAL A 129 -2.69 11.87 -12.15
CA VAL A 129 -2.51 10.82 -13.15
C VAL A 129 -2.32 9.49 -12.42
N VAL A 130 -3.15 8.50 -12.75
CA VAL A 130 -3.07 7.15 -12.18
C VAL A 130 -2.73 6.16 -13.30
N THR A 131 -1.57 5.52 -13.23
CA THR A 131 -1.19 4.41 -14.11
C THR A 131 -1.80 3.13 -13.55
N LEU A 132 -2.75 2.54 -14.26
CA LEU A 132 -3.36 1.26 -13.89
C LEU A 132 -2.61 0.12 -14.59
N HIS A 133 -2.00 -0.75 -13.80
CA HIS A 133 -1.42 -2.01 -14.25
C HIS A 133 -2.40 -3.16 -13.99
N VAL A 134 -2.68 -3.95 -15.02
CA VAL A 134 -3.64 -5.06 -14.94
C VAL A 134 -2.89 -6.38 -14.94
N ALA A 135 -3.34 -7.34 -14.14
CA ALA A 135 -2.75 -8.66 -14.05
C ALA A 135 -3.79 -9.79 -13.97
N ALA A 136 -3.43 -10.97 -14.47
CA ALA A 136 -4.18 -12.21 -14.28
C ALA A 136 -3.22 -13.36 -14.00
N ASN A 137 -3.62 -14.24 -13.08
CA ASN A 137 -2.87 -15.44 -12.78
C ASN A 137 -2.92 -16.41 -13.96
N PHE A 138 -1.77 -16.94 -14.34
CA PHE A 138 -1.69 -18.09 -15.23
C PHE A 138 -2.26 -19.33 -14.55
N SER A 139 -2.87 -20.23 -15.34
CA SER A 139 -3.21 -21.56 -14.85
C SER A 139 -1.94 -22.33 -14.43
N VAL A 140 -2.10 -23.31 -13.55
CA VAL A 140 -0.99 -24.22 -13.21
C VAL A 140 -0.49 -24.91 -14.49
N PRO A 141 0.81 -24.83 -14.82
CA PRO A 141 1.33 -25.38 -16.07
C PRO A 141 1.09 -26.88 -16.19
N VAL A 142 0.68 -27.33 -17.37
CA VAL A 142 0.52 -28.76 -17.69
C VAL A 142 1.67 -29.18 -18.59
N VAL A 143 2.48 -30.14 -18.12
CA VAL A 143 3.63 -30.68 -18.85
C VAL A 143 3.27 -32.04 -19.43
N SER A 144 3.35 -32.18 -20.76
CA SER A 144 3.14 -33.46 -21.45
C SER A 144 4.33 -34.41 -21.29
N ILE A 145 4.05 -35.71 -21.32
CA ILE A 145 5.05 -36.77 -21.31
C ILE A 145 5.36 -37.16 -22.77
N PRO A 146 6.64 -37.33 -23.15
CA PRO A 146 7.01 -37.70 -24.51
C PRO A 146 6.36 -39.02 -24.95
N HIS A 147 5.73 -39.02 -26.14
CA HIS A 147 4.95 -40.13 -26.68
C HIS A 147 5.77 -41.35 -27.13
N ASN A 148 7.07 -41.20 -27.36
CA ASN A 148 7.95 -42.30 -27.72
C ASN A 148 9.22 -42.29 -26.86
N PRO A 149 9.21 -43.02 -25.74
CA PRO A 149 10.37 -43.15 -24.88
C PRO A 149 11.43 -44.10 -25.49
N SER A 150 11.51 -44.27 -26.79
CA SER A 150 12.59 -45.03 -27.47
C SER A 150 13.55 -44.12 -28.24
N GLN A 151 13.24 -42.82 -28.35
CA GLN A 151 14.07 -41.86 -29.08
C GLN A 151 15.20 -41.30 -28.22
N ASP A 152 16.34 -41.05 -28.86
CA ASP A 152 17.51 -40.39 -28.24
C ASP A 152 17.22 -38.93 -27.89
N GLU A 153 16.29 -38.30 -28.61
CA GLU A 153 15.77 -36.96 -28.32
C GLU A 153 14.36 -37.04 -27.74
N LEU A 154 14.12 -36.30 -26.66
CA LEU A 154 12.82 -36.19 -25.99
C LEU A 154 12.23 -34.82 -26.23
N THR A 155 10.93 -34.78 -26.52
CA THR A 155 10.17 -33.55 -26.66
C THR A 155 9.14 -33.43 -25.55
N PHE A 156 9.19 -32.32 -24.81
CA PHE A 156 8.22 -31.99 -23.78
C PHE A 156 7.44 -30.75 -24.18
N THR A 157 6.16 -30.71 -23.85
CA THR A 157 5.31 -29.55 -24.10
C THR A 157 4.75 -29.05 -22.78
N CYS A 158 4.94 -27.77 -22.49
CA CYS A 158 4.36 -27.10 -21.35
C CYS A 158 3.29 -26.12 -21.83
N THR A 159 2.11 -26.18 -21.20
CA THR A 159 0.99 -25.30 -21.55
C THR A 159 0.44 -24.60 -20.32
N SER A 160 0.07 -23.33 -20.48
CA SER A 160 -0.70 -22.59 -19.48
C SER A 160 -1.51 -21.48 -20.14
N ILE A 161 -2.64 -21.14 -19.54
CA ILE A 161 -3.67 -20.30 -20.13
C ILE A 161 -4.13 -19.20 -19.16
N ASN A 162 -4.74 -18.17 -19.74
CA ASN A 162 -5.50 -17.11 -19.09
C ASN A 162 -4.72 -16.19 -18.15
N GLY A 163 -3.42 -16.00 -18.39
CA GLY A 163 -2.63 -15.05 -17.63
C GLY A 163 -2.46 -13.72 -18.33
N TYR A 164 -2.08 -12.70 -17.57
CA TYR A 164 -1.79 -11.36 -18.09
C TYR A 164 -0.85 -10.64 -17.12
N PRO A 165 0.16 -9.86 -17.57
CA PRO A 165 0.57 -9.61 -18.97
C PRO A 165 1.33 -10.81 -19.57
N ARG A 166 2.04 -10.59 -20.68
CA ARG A 166 2.83 -11.64 -21.37
C ARG A 166 3.80 -12.32 -20.38
N PRO A 167 3.84 -13.68 -20.32
CA PRO A 167 4.68 -14.39 -19.35
C PRO A 167 6.12 -14.56 -19.83
N ASN A 168 7.02 -14.84 -18.89
CA ASN A 168 8.28 -15.51 -19.19
C ASN A 168 8.14 -17.02 -18.93
N VAL A 169 8.80 -17.84 -19.75
CA VAL A 169 8.81 -19.30 -19.60
C VAL A 169 10.24 -19.80 -19.48
N TYR A 170 10.46 -20.71 -18.54
CA TYR A 170 11.76 -21.34 -18.31
C TYR A 170 11.59 -22.84 -18.11
N TRP A 171 12.55 -23.61 -18.60
CA TRP A 171 12.69 -25.00 -18.22
C TRP A 171 13.79 -25.17 -17.17
N ILE A 172 13.51 -26.00 -16.17
CA ILE A 172 14.37 -26.20 -15.01
C ILE A 172 14.74 -27.69 -14.96
N ASN A 173 16.03 -27.99 -14.79
CA ASN A 173 16.45 -29.31 -14.37
C ASN A 173 16.17 -29.46 -12.88
N LYS A 174 15.21 -30.29 -12.50
CA LYS A 174 14.81 -30.47 -11.11
C LYS A 174 15.82 -31.27 -10.27
N THR A 175 16.82 -31.87 -10.92
CA THR A 175 17.88 -32.63 -10.23
C THR A 175 18.82 -31.69 -9.48
N ASP A 176 19.16 -30.54 -10.08
CA ASP A 176 20.12 -29.56 -9.55
C ASP A 176 19.53 -28.14 -9.44
N ASN A 177 18.25 -27.97 -9.78
CA ASN A 177 17.54 -26.69 -9.87
C ASN A 177 18.18 -25.67 -10.83
N SER A 178 18.95 -26.12 -11.82
CA SER A 178 19.53 -25.26 -12.84
C SER A 178 18.52 -24.91 -13.93
N LEU A 179 18.66 -23.71 -14.51
CA LEU A 179 17.92 -23.31 -15.69
C LEU A 179 18.53 -23.99 -16.92
N LEU A 180 17.68 -24.56 -17.77
CA LEU A 180 18.08 -25.07 -19.07
C LEU A 180 18.30 -23.91 -20.05
N ASP A 181 19.14 -24.15 -21.06
CA ASP A 181 19.44 -23.15 -22.09
C ASP A 181 18.16 -22.80 -22.89
N GLN A 182 17.92 -21.50 -23.06
CA GLN A 182 16.79 -20.98 -23.83
C GLN A 182 16.86 -21.40 -25.31
N ALA A 183 18.02 -21.76 -25.84
CA ALA A 183 18.15 -22.29 -27.20
C ALA A 183 17.46 -23.66 -27.39
N LEU A 184 17.18 -24.39 -26.31
CA LEU A 184 16.54 -25.70 -26.35
C LEU A 184 15.00 -25.64 -26.33
N GLN A 185 14.43 -24.47 -25.99
CA GLN A 185 12.98 -24.26 -25.91
C GLN A 185 12.47 -23.44 -27.10
N ASN A 186 11.24 -23.73 -27.51
CA ASN A 186 10.50 -22.96 -28.50
C ASN A 186 9.17 -22.53 -27.90
N ASP A 187 9.04 -21.23 -27.64
CA ASP A 187 7.89 -20.64 -26.96
C ASP A 187 6.95 -19.97 -27.94
N THR A 188 5.69 -20.36 -27.89
CA THR A 188 4.58 -19.72 -28.60
C THR A 188 3.63 -19.11 -27.59
N VAL A 189 3.51 -17.79 -27.64
CA VAL A 189 2.56 -17.03 -26.79
C VAL A 189 1.47 -16.48 -27.69
N PHE A 190 0.22 -16.74 -27.34
CA PHE A 190 -0.95 -16.30 -28.10
C PHE A 190 -1.91 -15.49 -27.22
N LEU A 191 -2.54 -14.49 -27.84
CA LEU A 191 -3.58 -13.68 -27.21
C LEU A 191 -4.94 -14.31 -27.53
N ASN A 192 -5.68 -14.70 -26.50
CA ASN A 192 -6.99 -15.31 -26.68
C ASN A 192 -8.10 -14.25 -26.83
N THR A 193 -9.32 -14.71 -27.10
CA THR A 193 -10.49 -13.85 -27.34
C THR A 193 -10.87 -12.98 -26.13
N ARG A 194 -10.39 -13.29 -24.92
CA ARG A 194 -10.60 -12.49 -23.71
C ARG A 194 -9.52 -11.43 -23.49
N GLY A 195 -8.55 -11.31 -24.41
CA GLY A 195 -7.39 -10.44 -24.24
C GLY A 195 -6.37 -10.95 -23.22
N LEU A 196 -6.41 -12.24 -22.88
CA LEU A 196 -5.45 -12.88 -21.98
C LEU A 196 -4.43 -13.69 -22.78
N TYR A 197 -3.26 -13.89 -22.21
CA TYR A 197 -2.19 -14.69 -22.79
C TYR A 197 -2.30 -16.15 -22.38
N ASP A 198 -2.15 -16.98 -23.41
CA ASP A 198 -1.94 -18.41 -23.29
C ASP A 198 -0.56 -18.72 -23.89
N VAL A 199 0.10 -19.74 -23.36
CA VAL A 199 1.47 -20.08 -23.72
C VAL A 199 1.63 -21.58 -23.91
N VAL A 200 2.37 -21.92 -24.95
CA VAL A 200 2.84 -23.27 -25.26
C VAL A 200 4.34 -23.20 -25.44
N SER A 201 5.10 -23.91 -24.62
CA SER A 201 6.56 -24.04 -24.75
C SER A 201 6.92 -25.47 -25.07
N VAL A 202 7.80 -25.67 -26.05
CA VAL A 202 8.28 -27.00 -26.48
C VAL A 202 9.77 -27.10 -26.20
N LEU A 203 10.17 -28.01 -25.32
CA LEU A 203 11.58 -28.31 -25.01
C LEU A 203 12.02 -29.56 -25.78
N ARG A 204 13.16 -29.47 -26.46
CA ARG A 204 13.85 -30.63 -27.07
C ARG A 204 15.18 -30.86 -26.38
N ILE A 205 15.37 -32.05 -25.83
CA ILE A 205 16.59 -32.38 -25.08
C ILE A 205 16.97 -33.84 -25.29
N ALA A 206 18.28 -34.10 -25.31
CA ALA A 206 18.81 -35.46 -25.35
C ALA A 206 18.43 -36.24 -24.08
N ARG A 207 18.19 -37.53 -24.25
CA ARG A 207 17.84 -38.44 -23.16
C ARG A 207 19.00 -38.65 -22.19
N THR A 208 18.70 -38.56 -20.90
CA THR A 208 19.58 -38.99 -19.81
C THR A 208 18.82 -39.86 -18.79
N PRO A 209 19.49 -40.81 -18.09
CA PRO A 209 18.82 -41.76 -17.20
C PRO A 209 18.08 -41.13 -16.01
N SER A 210 18.54 -39.97 -15.55
CA SER A 210 17.99 -39.24 -14.39
C SER A 210 17.27 -37.96 -14.81
N LEU A 211 16.75 -37.90 -16.03
CA LEU A 211 16.11 -36.70 -16.55
C LEU A 211 14.84 -36.38 -15.76
N ASN A 212 14.89 -35.30 -14.99
CA ASN A 212 13.75 -34.76 -14.26
C ASN A 212 13.65 -33.27 -14.57
N ILE A 213 12.61 -32.90 -15.31
CA ILE A 213 12.45 -31.53 -15.78
C ILE A 213 11.23 -30.87 -15.16
N GLY A 214 11.28 -29.55 -15.06
CA GLY A 214 10.15 -28.71 -14.71
C GLY A 214 9.96 -27.58 -15.70
N CYS A 215 8.70 -27.20 -15.90
CA CYS A 215 8.34 -25.98 -16.59
C CYS A 215 7.97 -24.93 -15.55
N CYS A 216 8.52 -23.72 -15.70
CA CYS A 216 8.25 -22.56 -14.86
C CYS A 216 7.64 -21.45 -15.71
N ILE A 217 6.50 -20.92 -15.27
CA ILE A 217 5.84 -19.78 -15.88
C ILE A 217 5.85 -18.63 -14.88
N GLU A 218 6.42 -17.51 -15.29
CA GLU A 218 6.58 -16.32 -14.46
C GLU A 218 5.65 -15.21 -14.93
N ASN A 219 4.87 -14.69 -13.98
CA ASN A 219 4.19 -13.41 -14.11
C ASN A 219 5.03 -12.34 -13.38
N VAL A 220 5.76 -11.54 -14.16
CA VAL A 220 6.68 -10.50 -13.64
C VAL A 220 5.95 -9.44 -12.84
N LEU A 221 4.76 -9.02 -13.28
CA LEU A 221 3.97 -7.97 -12.63
C LEU A 221 3.48 -8.41 -11.25
N LEU A 222 3.08 -9.67 -11.13
CA LEU A 222 2.64 -10.28 -9.86
C LEU A 222 3.78 -10.83 -9.01
N ARG A 223 5.01 -10.88 -9.56
CA ARG A 223 6.17 -11.55 -8.93
C ARG A 223 5.83 -12.98 -8.50
N GLN A 224 5.12 -13.70 -9.36
CA GLN A 224 4.67 -15.07 -9.13
C GLN A 224 5.29 -16.01 -10.15
N ASN A 225 5.79 -17.14 -9.69
CA ASN A 225 6.25 -18.26 -10.51
C ASN A 225 5.40 -19.51 -10.25
N LEU A 226 5.09 -20.25 -11.31
CA LEU A 226 4.38 -21.53 -11.24
C LEU A 226 5.27 -22.59 -11.86
N THR A 227 5.81 -23.49 -11.04
CA THR A 227 6.71 -24.55 -11.50
C THR A 227 6.09 -25.93 -11.32
N VAL A 228 5.98 -26.70 -12.40
CA VAL A 228 5.45 -28.07 -12.40
C VAL A 228 6.45 -29.01 -13.05
N GLY A 229 6.58 -30.23 -12.51
CA GLY A 229 7.51 -31.25 -13.03
C GLY A 229 6.84 -32.19 -14.03
N SER A 230 7.64 -32.84 -14.87
CA SER A 230 7.19 -34.00 -15.65
C SER A 230 6.87 -35.16 -14.69
N GLN A 231 5.64 -35.68 -14.69
CA GLN A 231 5.30 -36.89 -13.93
C GLN A 231 5.83 -38.12 -14.68
N THR A 232 6.79 -38.85 -14.09
CA THR A 232 7.09 -40.23 -14.48
C THR A 232 6.12 -41.15 -13.74
N GLY A 233 5.24 -41.84 -14.46
CA GLY A 233 4.20 -42.67 -13.86
C GLY A 233 4.78 -43.85 -13.06
N ASN A 234 4.56 -43.85 -11.75
CA ASN A 234 3.99 -44.96 -10.97
C ASN A 234 3.73 -44.51 -9.53
N SER A 235 2.49 -44.17 -9.23
CA SER A 235 1.88 -44.26 -7.89
C SER A 235 0.37 -44.22 -8.06
N ILE A 236 -0.20 -45.42 -8.17
CA ILE A 236 -1.64 -45.65 -8.02
C ILE A 236 -1.96 -45.44 -6.53
N GLY A 237 -2.85 -44.48 -6.26
CA GLY A 237 -3.74 -44.47 -5.09
C GLY A 237 -3.13 -44.12 -3.74
N GLU A 238 -3.27 -42.85 -3.33
CA GLU A 238 -3.57 -42.53 -1.93
C GLU A 238 -4.60 -41.41 -1.91
N ARG A 239 -5.82 -41.77 -1.52
CA ARG A 239 -6.93 -40.84 -1.30
C ARG A 239 -6.94 -40.53 0.20
N ASP A 240 -6.35 -39.42 0.60
CA ASP A 240 -6.56 -38.85 1.94
C ASP A 240 -6.95 -37.38 1.79
N LYS A 241 -8.24 -37.09 1.90
CA LYS A 241 -8.90 -36.60 3.12
C LYS A 241 -8.31 -35.29 3.62
N ILE A 242 -9.07 -34.24 3.30
CA ILE A 242 -9.11 -32.95 3.97
C ILE A 242 -9.06 -33.17 5.49
N THR A 243 -8.03 -32.64 6.13
CA THR A 243 -8.09 -32.20 7.52
C THR A 243 -7.29 -30.91 7.61
N GLU A 244 -8.02 -29.82 7.77
CA GLU A 244 -7.49 -28.52 8.14
C GLU A 244 -6.70 -28.64 9.46
N ASN A 245 -5.50 -28.08 9.48
CA ASN A 245 -4.93 -27.36 10.63
C ASN A 245 -3.66 -26.62 10.15
N PRO A 246 -3.57 -25.28 10.29
CA PRO A 246 -2.34 -24.58 10.00
C PRO A 246 -1.37 -24.77 11.18
N VAL A 247 -0.33 -25.58 10.95
CA VAL A 247 0.87 -25.57 11.81
C VAL A 247 1.59 -24.25 11.55
N SER A 248 1.42 -23.31 12.49
CA SER A 248 2.16 -22.06 12.52
C SER A 248 3.65 -22.36 12.67
N THR A 249 4.43 -22.03 11.64
CA THR A 249 5.90 -22.02 11.72
C THR A 249 6.34 -21.00 12.75
N ARG A 250 6.83 -21.54 13.85
CA ARG A 250 7.38 -20.88 15.02
C ARG A 250 8.76 -20.29 14.70
N GLU A 251 8.77 -19.11 14.09
CA GLU A 251 9.94 -18.22 14.03
C GLU A 251 9.46 -16.77 14.14
N LYS A 252 9.32 -16.28 15.37
CA LYS A 252 9.28 -14.85 15.80
C LYS A 252 8.89 -14.67 17.28
N THR A 253 9.04 -15.69 18.12
CA THR A 253 8.68 -15.64 19.54
C THR A 253 9.88 -15.49 20.49
N GLU A 254 11.03 -15.00 20.04
CA GLU A 254 12.16 -14.66 20.94
C GLU A 254 12.32 -13.14 21.16
N VAL A 255 11.97 -12.32 20.17
CA VAL A 255 12.10 -10.85 20.26
C VAL A 255 10.91 -10.22 21.04
N THR A 256 9.76 -10.87 21.06
CA THR A 256 8.56 -10.32 21.74
C THR A 256 8.64 -10.44 23.26
N TRP A 257 9.15 -11.56 23.80
CA TRP A 257 9.30 -11.74 25.25
C TRP A 257 10.38 -10.86 25.85
N SER A 258 11.46 -10.60 25.12
CA SER A 258 12.54 -9.71 25.56
C SER A 258 12.05 -8.27 25.72
N VAL A 259 11.25 -7.76 24.77
CA VAL A 259 10.64 -6.43 24.88
C VAL A 259 9.65 -6.37 26.04
N LEU A 260 8.79 -7.39 26.21
CA LEU A 260 7.80 -7.44 27.30
C LEU A 260 8.47 -7.49 28.68
N ALA A 261 9.54 -8.27 28.84
CA ALA A 261 10.29 -8.37 30.09
C ALA A 261 10.94 -7.03 30.47
N VAL A 262 11.54 -6.32 29.51
CA VAL A 262 12.11 -4.98 29.73
C VAL A 262 11.02 -4.00 30.13
N LEU A 263 9.86 -4.04 29.46
CA LEU A 263 8.73 -3.14 29.77
C LEU A 263 8.19 -3.38 31.19
N CYS A 264 8.05 -4.65 31.60
CA CYS A 264 7.65 -5.02 32.95
C CYS A 264 8.66 -4.55 34.01
N LEU A 265 9.97 -4.69 33.74
CA LEU A 265 11.03 -4.19 34.62
C LEU A 265 10.96 -2.66 34.81
N LEU A 266 10.75 -1.92 33.72
CA LEU A 266 10.63 -0.45 33.78
C LEU A 266 9.42 -0.02 34.61
N VAL A 267 8.28 -0.70 34.48
CA VAL A 267 7.08 -0.43 35.28
C VAL A 267 7.33 -0.73 36.76
N ALA A 268 7.97 -1.85 37.08
CA ALA A 268 8.30 -2.20 38.47
C ALA A 268 9.23 -1.17 39.11
N VAL A 269 10.24 -0.69 38.37
CA VAL A 269 11.14 0.38 38.83
C VAL A 269 10.38 1.69 39.04
N ALA A 270 9.49 2.08 38.13
CA ALA A 270 8.68 3.28 38.27
C ALA A 270 7.76 3.22 39.50
N VAL A 271 7.14 2.06 39.77
CA VAL A 271 6.32 1.83 40.96
C VAL A 271 7.17 1.90 42.24
N ALA A 272 8.37 1.30 42.24
CA ALA A 272 9.29 1.37 43.38
C ALA A 272 9.75 2.80 43.65
N ILE A 273 10.08 3.57 42.61
CA ILE A 273 10.42 5.00 42.73
C ILE A 273 9.22 5.77 43.27
N GLY A 274 8.01 5.53 42.75
CA GLY A 274 6.78 6.14 43.24
C GLY A 274 6.52 5.84 44.73
N TRP A 275 6.75 4.60 45.16
CA TRP A 275 6.62 4.18 46.55
C TRP A 275 7.67 4.82 47.45
N VAL A 276 8.93 4.88 47.02
CA VAL A 276 10.02 5.53 47.77
C VAL A 276 9.80 7.04 47.87
N CYS A 277 9.35 7.68 46.79
CA CYS A 277 8.99 9.09 46.78
C CYS A 277 7.79 9.35 47.72
N ARG A 278 6.79 8.46 47.73
CA ARG A 278 5.65 8.55 48.65
C ARG A 278 6.07 8.36 50.10
N ASP A 279 6.92 7.38 50.41
CA ASP A 279 7.42 7.14 51.78
C ASP A 279 8.30 8.31 52.26
N ARG A 280 9.15 8.85 51.37
CA ARG A 280 9.94 10.05 51.67
C ARG A 280 9.08 11.29 51.87
N TRP A 281 8.00 11.46 51.11
CA TRP A 281 7.05 12.56 51.29
C TRP A 281 6.27 12.43 52.59
N LEU A 282 5.77 11.23 52.90
CA LEU A 282 5.10 10.93 54.16
C LEU A 282 6.02 11.15 55.36
N ARG A 283 7.29 10.71 55.32
CA ARG A 283 8.27 11.00 56.37
C ARG A 283 8.57 12.50 56.54
N ARG A 284 8.48 13.29 55.47
CA ARG A 284 8.69 14.76 55.52
C ARG A 284 7.51 15.48 56.18
N SER A 285 6.29 14.94 56.05
CA SER A 285 5.08 15.50 56.69
C SER A 285 5.03 15.28 58.20
N TYR A 286 5.73 14.29 58.75
CA TYR A 286 5.76 14.00 60.20
C TYR A 286 6.81 14.81 60.99
N ALA A 287 7.64 15.63 60.34
CA ALA A 287 8.60 16.50 61.03
C ALA A 287 8.09 17.95 61.26
N GLY A 288 6.78 18.20 61.08
CA GLY A 288 6.21 19.55 61.02
C GLY A 288 5.11 19.90 62.03
N VAL A 289 4.93 19.14 63.11
CA VAL A 289 3.95 19.42 64.20
C VAL A 289 4.59 18.80 65.46
N TRP A 290 4.98 19.47 66.54
CA TRP A 290 4.31 20.31 67.54
C TRP A 290 5.39 21.27 68.14
N ALA A 291 5.12 22.49 68.64
CA ALA A 291 4.37 22.73 69.88
C ALA A 291 4.10 24.23 70.09
N VAL A 292 2.91 24.57 70.61
CA VAL A 292 2.60 25.88 71.21
C VAL A 292 1.77 25.68 72.49
N ARG A 293 2.36 26.13 73.62
CA ARG A 293 1.81 26.70 74.89
C ARG A 293 1.02 25.82 75.88
N PRO A 294 1.05 26.12 77.22
CA PRO A 294 0.83 27.47 77.80
C PRO A 294 1.72 27.95 78.99
N GLU A 295 1.62 29.27 79.24
CA GLU A 295 2.12 30.14 80.34
C GLU A 295 1.61 29.74 81.75
N PRO A 296 2.13 30.24 82.93
CA PRO A 296 2.33 31.68 83.23
C PRO A 296 3.44 32.12 84.26
N GLU A 297 3.60 33.46 84.38
CA GLU A 297 3.99 34.30 85.53
C GLU A 297 5.39 34.19 86.22
N LEU A 298 6.21 35.26 86.23
CA LEU A 298 6.21 36.39 87.19
C LEU A 298 7.58 37.17 87.20
N ALA A 299 7.49 38.50 87.39
CA ALA A 299 8.46 39.43 88.02
C ALA A 299 9.68 40.03 87.26
N GLY A 300 9.76 41.37 87.35
CA GLY A 300 11.00 42.18 87.47
C GLY A 300 11.34 43.06 86.26
N GLU A 301 10.97 44.35 86.18
CA GLU A 301 11.55 45.56 86.81
C GLU A 301 12.36 46.44 85.81
N PHE A 302 11.86 47.67 85.61
CA PHE A 302 12.53 48.97 85.39
C PHE A 302 13.58 49.25 84.28
N ALA A 303 13.27 50.31 83.51
CA ALA A 303 14.05 51.56 83.34
C ALA A 303 14.68 51.95 81.97
N ILE A 304 14.10 53.04 81.42
CA ILE A 304 14.73 54.31 80.97
C ILE A 304 15.48 54.42 79.62
N GLY A 305 15.08 55.44 78.84
CA GLY A 305 15.92 56.26 77.94
C GLY A 305 15.39 56.35 76.50
N SER A 306 14.62 57.36 76.06
CA SER A 306 15.01 58.75 75.71
C SER A 306 16.22 58.79 74.75
N SER A 307 16.27 59.48 73.60
CA SER A 307 15.51 60.59 73.04
C SER A 307 15.91 60.82 71.58
N ARG A 308 15.04 61.54 70.87
CA ARG A 308 15.17 62.19 69.56
C ARG A 308 16.42 63.08 69.42
N PHE A 309 16.84 63.37 68.18
CA PHE A 309 17.13 64.73 67.62
C PHE A 309 17.44 64.57 66.11
N TRP A 310 16.51 64.90 65.19
CA TRP A 310 16.26 66.18 64.48
C TRP A 310 17.39 66.67 63.57
N GLY A 311 17.01 66.91 62.30
CA GLY A 311 17.81 67.61 61.32
C GLY A 311 17.54 69.11 61.29
N ALA A 312 18.36 69.77 60.48
CA ALA A 312 18.07 70.93 59.65
C ALA A 312 18.76 70.67 58.31
#